data_AF-A0A836V7N2-F1
#
_entry.id   AF-A0A836V7N2-F1
#
_cell.length_a   1.000
_cell.length_b   1.000
_cell.length_c   1.000
_cell.angle_alpha   90.00
_cell.angle_beta   90.00
_cell.angle_gamma   90.00
#
_symmetry.space_group_name_H-M   'P 1'
#
loop_
_entity.id
_entity.type
_entity.pdbx_description
1 polymer ?
#
loop_
_entity_poly.entity_id
_entity_poly.type
_entity_poly.pdbx_seq_one_letter_code
_entity_poly.pdbx_strand_id
1 'polypeptide(L)'
;MVFKTGTIALGLMALALLPGAALGQGSPVPGQNNSYVAPQNSYGAGGYGQSSSSAASGSYSQAPVPGAASNPYLNQSNSGSTTGATAAKSGKGAYSKLPLNVDGAKVRIAELRNLLAVSRPQDVQESIFQLCEWLSDMADAHWKLSLALAKNDSMKAAAAQERQSAVKFSSLKHEAGLLKAEIFIKQNRLPEALGPLVDIVVAEPKSVIGQAAYEKLKEIGFAEEAGGAAYRAAETSAERSSPAPGSPELRTVGSELKVVTPAMKSVPA
;
A
#
# COMPACT_ATOMS: atom_id res chain seq x y z
N MET A 1 0.80 35.37 39.42
CA MET A 1 0.51 34.27 38.48
C MET A 1 1.84 33.60 38.14
N VAL A 2 2.04 32.37 38.60
CA VAL A 2 3.31 31.63 38.44
C VAL A 2 3.04 30.45 37.52
N PHE A 3 3.60 30.48 36.31
CA PHE A 3 3.51 29.36 35.37
C PHE A 3 4.65 28.38 35.66
N LYS A 4 4.29 27.18 36.12
CA LYS A 4 5.20 26.04 36.27
C LYS A 4 5.43 25.38 34.91
N THR A 5 6.65 25.48 34.40
CA THR A 5 7.18 24.69 33.28
C THR A 5 7.42 23.24 33.72
N GLY A 6 6.73 22.29 33.08
CA GLY A 6 6.92 20.86 33.28
C GLY A 6 7.96 20.30 32.31
N THR A 7 9.05 19.77 32.87
CA THR A 7 10.11 19.05 32.16
C THR A 7 9.61 17.67 31.74
N ILE A 8 9.62 17.38 30.43
CA ILE A 8 9.33 16.04 29.89
C ILE A 8 10.65 15.28 29.79
N ALA A 9 10.83 14.25 30.62
CA ALA A 9 11.96 13.35 30.56
C ALA A 9 11.78 12.34 29.41
N LEU A 10 12.70 12.34 28.44
CA LEU A 10 12.82 11.30 27.43
C LEU A 10 13.29 9.99 28.10
N GLY A 11 12.41 9.00 28.13
CA GLY A 11 12.75 7.62 28.50
C GLY A 11 13.52 6.95 27.37
N LEU A 12 14.82 6.79 27.57
CA LEU A 12 15.74 6.05 26.70
C LEU A 12 15.59 4.55 27.04
N MET A 13 14.76 3.84 26.27
CA MET A 13 14.61 2.37 26.41
C MET A 13 15.86 1.68 25.84
N ALA A 14 16.61 1.05 26.74
CA ALA A 14 17.75 0.20 26.42
C ALA A 14 17.30 -1.06 25.66
N LEU A 15 17.84 -1.23 24.46
CA LEU A 15 17.68 -2.42 23.63
C LEU A 15 18.54 -3.54 24.23
N ALA A 16 17.90 -4.50 24.90
CA ALA A 16 18.56 -5.70 25.40
C ALA A 16 18.96 -6.61 24.23
N LEU A 17 20.27 -6.91 24.14
CA LEU A 17 20.81 -7.97 23.29
C LEU A 17 20.30 -9.33 23.80
N LEU A 18 19.67 -10.11 22.92
CA LEU A 18 19.44 -11.54 23.12
C LEU A 18 20.45 -12.34 22.28
N PRO A 19 21.08 -13.40 22.85
CA PRO A 19 22.06 -14.23 22.16
C PRO A 19 21.39 -15.23 21.21
N GLY A 20 22.16 -15.61 20.18
CA GLY A 20 21.72 -16.42 19.05
C GLY A 20 21.28 -17.85 19.40
N ALA A 21 20.34 -18.34 18.59
CA ALA A 21 19.94 -19.74 18.55
C ALA A 21 20.44 -20.38 17.24
N ALA A 22 21.43 -21.26 17.42
CA ALA A 22 21.63 -22.57 16.82
C ALA A 22 21.46 -22.76 15.30
N LEU A 23 22.59 -23.15 14.71
CA LEU A 23 22.76 -23.82 13.42
C LEU A 23 21.94 -25.12 13.37
N GLY A 24 20.93 -25.17 12.50
CA GLY A 24 20.32 -26.41 12.03
C GLY A 24 20.98 -26.84 10.72
N GLN A 25 22.00 -27.69 10.79
CA GLN A 25 22.49 -28.47 9.66
C GLN A 25 21.42 -29.51 9.27
N GLY A 26 20.58 -29.18 8.30
CA GLY A 26 19.68 -30.13 7.65
C GLY A 26 20.45 -30.91 6.58
N SER A 27 20.55 -32.22 6.75
CA SER A 27 21.11 -33.16 5.80
C SER A 27 20.40 -33.10 4.43
N PRO A 28 21.11 -33.20 3.30
CA PRO A 28 20.48 -33.29 1.99
C PRO A 28 19.76 -34.64 1.84
N VAL A 29 18.47 -34.59 1.50
CA VAL A 29 17.69 -35.76 1.10
C VAL A 29 18.20 -36.26 -0.26
N PRO A 30 18.73 -37.50 -0.36
CA PRO A 30 19.09 -38.08 -1.64
C PRO A 30 17.83 -38.59 -2.34
N GLY A 31 17.60 -38.17 -3.59
CA GLY A 31 16.76 -38.95 -4.51
C GLY A 31 15.43 -38.35 -5.00
N GLN A 32 15.30 -37.04 -5.17
CA GLN A 32 14.24 -36.51 -6.05
C GLN A 32 14.82 -36.02 -7.38
N ASN A 33 14.86 -36.97 -8.32
CA ASN A 33 15.08 -36.74 -9.74
C ASN A 33 13.79 -36.14 -10.34
N ASN A 34 13.62 -34.82 -10.21
CA ASN A 34 12.56 -34.10 -10.92
C ASN A 34 13.10 -33.61 -12.26
N SER A 35 12.98 -34.49 -13.27
CA SER A 35 13.20 -34.16 -14.67
C SER A 35 12.05 -33.26 -15.15
N TYR A 36 12.19 -31.94 -14.96
CA TYR A 36 11.33 -30.99 -15.65
C TYR A 36 11.79 -30.86 -17.10
N VAL A 37 11.05 -31.55 -17.97
CA VAL A 37 11.05 -31.37 -19.41
C VAL A 37 10.66 -29.92 -19.71
N ALA A 38 11.58 -29.18 -20.35
CA ALA A 38 11.31 -27.85 -20.88
C ALA A 38 10.29 -27.95 -22.03
N PRO A 39 9.30 -27.05 -22.14
CA PRO A 39 8.51 -26.94 -23.35
C PRO A 39 9.40 -26.39 -24.49
N GLN A 40 9.69 -27.23 -25.48
CA GLN A 40 10.21 -26.80 -26.78
C GLN A 40 9.15 -25.95 -27.49
N ASN A 41 9.47 -24.68 -27.74
CA ASN A 41 8.79 -23.89 -28.75
C ASN A 41 9.09 -24.48 -30.13
N SER A 42 8.11 -25.22 -30.67
CA SER A 42 8.12 -25.70 -32.05
C SER A 42 7.74 -24.56 -32.99
N TYR A 43 8.70 -24.12 -33.78
CA TYR A 43 8.47 -23.31 -34.98
C TYR A 43 7.82 -24.20 -36.05
N GLY A 44 6.50 -24.08 -36.19
CA GLY A 44 5.74 -24.65 -37.29
C GLY A 44 5.51 -23.63 -38.39
N ALA A 45 6.25 -23.80 -39.49
CA ALA A 45 6.10 -23.07 -40.74
C ALA A 45 4.97 -23.65 -41.62
N GLY A 46 4.31 -22.78 -42.39
CA GLY A 46 3.45 -23.10 -43.54
C GLY A 46 1.97 -23.36 -43.20
N GLY A 47 0.97 -22.81 -43.90
CA GLY A 47 0.97 -21.96 -45.09
C GLY A 47 -0.46 -21.61 -45.53
N TYR A 48 -0.52 -20.70 -46.51
CA TYR A 48 -1.55 -20.46 -47.53
C TYR A 48 -2.99 -20.12 -47.11
N GLY A 49 -3.39 -18.88 -47.44
CA GLY A 49 -4.79 -18.44 -47.43
C GLY A 49 -4.96 -17.00 -47.94
N GLN A 50 -4.93 -16.82 -49.26
CA GLN A 50 -5.48 -15.66 -49.99
C GLN A 50 -6.85 -15.23 -49.41
N SER A 51 -7.19 -13.94 -49.28
CA SER A 51 -7.73 -13.12 -50.39
C SER A 51 -7.95 -11.65 -49.93
N SER A 52 -7.53 -10.71 -50.79
CA SER A 52 -8.07 -9.35 -51.14
C SER A 52 -9.10 -8.66 -50.22
N SER A 53 -9.05 -7.34 -49.95
CA SER A 53 -9.01 -6.23 -50.94
C SER A 53 -8.76 -4.83 -50.33
N SER A 54 -7.82 -4.09 -50.95
CA SER A 54 -7.81 -2.64 -51.32
C SER A 54 -8.45 -1.53 -50.46
N ALA A 55 -7.62 -0.58 -50.00
CA ALA A 55 -7.65 0.88 -50.24
C ALA A 55 -6.67 1.59 -49.26
N ALA A 56 -5.48 2.02 -49.69
CA ALA A 56 -5.16 3.35 -50.23
C ALA A 56 -5.09 4.48 -49.18
N SER A 57 -3.88 4.82 -48.71
CA SER A 57 -3.32 6.18 -48.70
C SER A 57 -1.93 6.18 -48.03
N GLY A 58 -0.91 6.64 -48.76
CA GLY A 58 0.50 6.48 -48.42
C GLY A 58 1.07 7.56 -47.49
N SER A 59 2.08 7.15 -46.73
CA SER A 59 3.07 8.04 -46.12
C SER A 59 4.42 7.32 -46.19
N TYR A 60 5.33 7.86 -46.99
CA TYR A 60 6.63 7.32 -47.33
C TYR A 60 7.63 7.69 -46.23
N SER A 61 7.87 6.75 -45.32
CA SER A 61 9.00 6.80 -44.39
C SER A 61 10.14 5.95 -44.97
N GLN A 62 11.24 6.61 -45.30
CA GLN A 62 12.51 6.05 -45.76
C GLN A 62 12.94 4.82 -44.95
N ALA A 63 13.42 3.79 -45.65
CA ALA A 63 14.12 2.68 -45.05
C ALA A 63 15.53 3.11 -44.57
N PRO A 64 15.97 2.67 -43.38
CA PRO A 64 17.33 2.90 -42.91
C PRO A 64 18.33 2.04 -43.68
N VAL A 65 19.44 2.66 -44.11
CA VAL A 65 20.49 2.04 -44.93
C VAL A 65 21.39 1.16 -44.04
N PRO A 66 21.53 -0.15 -44.32
CA PRO A 66 22.46 -1.02 -43.61
C PRO A 66 23.91 -0.73 -44.05
N GLY A 67 24.79 -0.37 -43.12
CA GLY A 67 26.24 -0.29 -43.39
C GLY A 67 26.99 0.96 -42.90
N ALA A 68 26.34 1.91 -42.21
CA ALA A 68 27.06 3.04 -41.61
C ALA A 68 27.79 2.59 -40.33
N ALA A 69 29.02 2.12 -40.50
CA ALA A 69 29.98 1.97 -39.42
C ALA A 69 30.46 3.36 -38.97
N SER A 70 30.26 3.68 -37.69
CA SER A 70 30.94 4.82 -37.03
C SER A 70 31.53 4.36 -35.69
N ASN A 71 32.76 3.88 -35.77
CA ASN A 71 33.77 3.94 -34.72
C ASN A 71 34.79 5.04 -35.14
N PRO A 72 35.71 5.54 -34.28
CA PRO A 72 35.87 5.44 -32.83
C PRO A 72 36.29 6.78 -32.15
N TYR A 73 36.44 6.76 -30.82
CA TYR A 73 37.42 7.50 -29.99
C TYR A 73 38.10 8.78 -30.51
N LEU A 74 37.77 9.94 -29.90
CA LEU A 74 38.66 10.97 -29.30
C LEU A 74 37.88 12.29 -29.27
N ASN A 75 37.58 12.84 -28.08
CA ASN A 75 38.14 14.15 -27.73
C ASN A 75 38.01 14.44 -26.24
N GLN A 76 39.09 15.00 -25.74
CA GLN A 76 39.48 15.28 -24.38
C GLN A 76 38.99 16.68 -24.00
N SER A 77 38.60 16.85 -22.74
CA SER A 77 38.71 18.06 -21.92
C SER A 77 38.61 19.44 -22.60
N ASN A 78 37.51 20.17 -22.37
CA ASN A 78 37.66 21.59 -22.02
C ASN A 78 36.49 22.13 -21.21
N SER A 79 36.84 22.64 -20.03
CA SER A 79 36.08 23.57 -19.21
C SER A 79 35.73 24.82 -20.02
N GLY A 80 34.43 25.10 -20.12
CA GLY A 80 33.90 26.29 -20.77
C GLY A 80 32.49 26.56 -20.27
N SER A 81 32.39 27.22 -19.12
CA SER A 81 31.17 27.87 -18.67
C SER A 81 30.74 28.91 -19.70
N THR A 82 29.62 28.71 -20.39
CA THR A 82 28.65 29.76 -20.73
C THR A 82 27.43 29.20 -21.44
N THR A 83 26.27 29.50 -20.89
CA THR A 83 24.98 29.68 -21.58
C THR A 83 24.54 28.56 -22.51
N GLY A 84 23.93 27.54 -21.89
CA GLY A 84 23.14 26.54 -22.58
C GLY A 84 22.39 25.68 -21.58
N ALA A 85 21.81 26.31 -20.56
CA ALA A 85 20.81 25.67 -19.72
C ALA A 85 19.61 25.34 -20.62
N THR A 86 19.64 24.18 -21.28
CA THR A 86 18.43 23.41 -21.43
C THR A 86 18.01 23.06 -20.01
N ALA A 87 17.28 24.01 -19.41
CA ALA A 87 16.34 23.71 -18.37
C ALA A 87 15.53 22.54 -18.92
N ALA A 88 15.87 21.33 -18.48
CA ALA A 88 14.91 20.26 -18.45
C ALA A 88 13.70 20.91 -17.80
N LYS A 89 12.63 21.11 -18.58
CA LYS A 89 11.35 21.46 -18.03
C LYS A 89 11.13 20.43 -16.94
N SER A 90 11.30 20.84 -15.69
CA SER A 90 10.75 20.15 -14.53
C SER A 90 9.26 20.19 -14.77
N GLY A 91 8.79 19.25 -15.59
CA GLY A 91 7.38 18.96 -15.70
C GLY A 91 6.93 18.78 -14.27
N LYS A 92 5.84 19.45 -13.92
CA LYS A 92 4.98 19.04 -12.81
C LYS A 92 4.48 17.63 -13.14
N GLY A 93 5.37 16.65 -13.18
CA GLY A 93 5.02 15.25 -13.27
C GLY A 93 4.31 14.93 -11.97
N ALA A 94 3.20 14.21 -12.06
CA ALA A 94 2.46 13.70 -10.90
C ALA A 94 3.40 13.12 -9.82
N TYR A 95 4.55 12.58 -10.26
CA TYR A 95 5.56 11.95 -9.42
C TYR A 95 6.53 12.88 -8.70
N SER A 96 6.53 14.20 -8.94
CA SER A 96 7.50 15.12 -8.29
C SER A 96 7.25 15.32 -6.79
N LYS A 97 6.09 14.88 -6.29
CA LYS A 97 5.71 14.93 -4.87
C LYS A 97 5.75 13.57 -4.19
N LEU A 98 6.16 12.53 -4.91
CA LEU A 98 6.16 11.19 -4.35
C LEU A 98 7.44 10.97 -3.55
N PRO A 99 7.33 10.41 -2.35
CA PRO A 99 8.46 10.22 -1.46
C PRO A 99 9.43 9.21 -2.05
N LEU A 100 10.74 9.38 -1.89
CA LEU A 100 11.71 8.41 -2.45
C LEU A 100 12.03 7.24 -1.50
N ASN A 101 11.56 7.31 -0.25
CA ASN A 101 11.89 6.35 0.79
C ASN A 101 10.66 5.97 1.64
N VAL A 102 10.82 4.91 2.43
CA VAL A 102 9.75 4.35 3.29
C VAL A 102 9.25 5.39 4.31
N ASP A 103 10.15 6.18 4.90
CA ASP A 103 9.79 7.16 5.92
C ASP A 103 8.99 8.33 5.34
N GLY A 104 9.39 8.82 4.17
CA GLY A 104 8.66 9.83 3.42
C GLY A 104 7.28 9.32 2.99
N ALA A 105 7.16 8.05 2.61
CA ALA A 105 5.88 7.41 2.30
C ALA A 105 4.94 7.41 3.51
N LYS A 106 5.44 7.07 4.71
CA LYS A 106 4.67 7.14 5.95
C LYS A 106 4.19 8.56 6.26
N VAL A 107 5.09 9.55 6.16
CA VAL A 107 4.75 10.96 6.38
C VAL A 107 3.68 11.41 5.40
N ARG A 108 3.80 11.04 4.12
CA ARG A 108 2.83 11.39 3.09
C ARG A 108 1.46 10.75 3.33
N ILE A 109 1.41 9.48 3.75
CA ILE A 109 0.16 8.81 4.13
C ILE A 109 -0.49 9.52 5.33
N ALA A 110 0.29 9.88 6.34
CA ALA A 110 -0.22 10.61 7.51
C ALA A 110 -0.78 11.99 7.13
N GLU A 111 -0.09 12.72 6.25
CA GLU A 111 -0.57 14.00 5.71
C GLU A 111 -1.90 13.82 4.95
N LEU A 112 -1.98 12.85 4.04
CA LEU A 112 -3.19 12.59 3.26
C LEU A 112 -4.36 12.13 4.14
N ARG A 113 -4.09 11.34 5.19
CA ARG A 113 -5.08 10.95 6.20
C ARG A 113 -5.64 12.17 6.93
N ASN A 114 -4.77 13.09 7.36
CA ASN A 114 -5.19 14.34 7.98
C ASN A 114 -5.98 15.24 7.01
N LEU A 115 -5.54 15.35 5.77
CA LEU A 115 -6.25 16.11 4.73
C LEU A 115 -7.63 15.53 4.44
N LEU A 116 -7.76 14.20 4.38
CA LEU A 116 -9.03 13.50 4.17
C LEU A 116 -10.01 13.72 5.34
N ALA A 117 -9.52 13.98 6.55
CA ALA A 117 -10.35 14.29 7.71
C ALA A 117 -10.95 15.71 7.66
N VAL A 118 -10.25 16.67 7.05
CA VAL A 118 -10.64 18.10 7.05
C VAL A 118 -11.15 18.62 5.69
N SER A 119 -10.85 17.93 4.60
CA SER A 119 -11.12 18.35 3.23
C SER A 119 -12.19 17.51 2.56
N ARG A 120 -12.64 17.94 1.38
CA ARG A 120 -13.58 17.14 0.58
C ARG A 120 -12.85 15.94 -0.02
N PRO A 121 -13.49 14.77 -0.13
CA PRO A 121 -12.85 13.57 -0.69
C PRO A 121 -12.28 13.78 -2.09
N GLN A 122 -12.93 14.61 -2.91
CA GLN A 122 -12.53 14.88 -4.30
C GLN A 122 -11.16 15.58 -4.40
N ASP A 123 -10.83 16.44 -3.43
CA ASP A 123 -9.58 17.22 -3.46
C ASP A 123 -8.34 16.36 -3.17
N VAL A 124 -8.53 15.27 -2.43
CA VAL A 124 -7.44 14.37 -1.98
C VAL A 124 -7.37 13.08 -2.82
N GLN A 125 -8.45 12.74 -3.54
CA GLN A 125 -8.60 11.49 -4.29
C GLN A 125 -7.43 11.21 -5.23
N GLU A 126 -7.11 12.17 -6.10
CA GLU A 126 -6.05 12.00 -7.10
C GLU A 126 -4.68 11.74 -6.44
N SER A 127 -4.38 12.45 -5.35
CA SER A 127 -3.13 12.28 -4.61
C SER A 127 -3.03 10.90 -3.94
N ILE A 128 -4.14 10.38 -3.40
CA ILE A 128 -4.17 9.04 -2.80
C ILE A 128 -4.03 7.97 -3.90
N PHE A 129 -4.67 8.14 -5.05
CA PHE A 129 -4.65 7.15 -6.13
C PHE A 129 -3.25 7.05 -6.74
N GLN A 130 -2.62 8.19 -7.01
CA GLN A 130 -1.23 8.25 -7.46
C GLN A 130 -0.27 7.62 -6.45
N LEU A 131 -0.49 7.84 -5.15
CA LEU A 131 0.32 7.23 -4.11
C LEU A 131 0.16 5.70 -4.08
N CYS A 132 -1.06 5.18 -4.23
CA CYS A 132 -1.31 3.74 -4.27
C CYS A 132 -0.61 3.06 -5.45
N GLU A 133 -0.70 3.64 -6.65
CA GLU A 133 -0.02 3.13 -7.85
C GLU A 133 1.49 3.13 -7.64
N TRP A 134 2.04 4.26 -7.18
CA TRP A 134 3.47 4.38 -6.92
C TRP A 134 3.98 3.42 -5.84
N LEU A 135 3.23 3.20 -4.75
CA LEU A 135 3.59 2.23 -3.72
C LEU A 135 3.60 0.80 -4.28
N SER A 136 2.69 0.48 -5.21
CA SER A 136 2.69 -0.80 -5.92
C SER A 136 3.93 -0.97 -6.77
N ASP A 137 4.27 0.05 -7.57
CA ASP A 137 5.47 0.03 -8.42
C ASP A 137 6.76 -0.10 -7.61
N MET A 138 6.85 0.59 -6.47
CA MET A 138 8.01 0.48 -5.57
C MET A 138 8.12 -0.91 -4.93
N ALA A 139 7.01 -1.47 -4.44
CA ALA A 139 7.03 -2.82 -3.87
C ALA A 139 7.51 -3.86 -4.92
N ASP A 140 7.01 -3.75 -6.15
CA ASP A 140 7.39 -4.62 -7.26
C ASP A 140 8.85 -4.41 -7.70
N ALA A 141 9.33 -3.17 -7.72
CA ALA A 141 10.72 -2.85 -8.06
C ALA A 141 11.69 -3.44 -7.04
N HIS A 142 11.43 -3.24 -5.74
CA HIS A 142 12.23 -3.83 -4.66
C HIS A 142 12.18 -5.36 -4.68
N TRP A 143 11.01 -5.95 -4.96
CA TRP A 143 10.88 -7.39 -5.10
C TRP A 143 11.74 -7.94 -6.25
N LYS A 144 11.61 -7.36 -7.45
CA LYS A 144 12.39 -7.77 -8.64
C LYS A 144 13.90 -7.60 -8.42
N LEU A 145 14.31 -6.49 -7.80
CA LEU A 145 15.72 -6.25 -7.47
C LEU A 145 16.25 -7.30 -6.50
N SER A 146 15.46 -7.67 -5.49
CA SER A 146 15.85 -8.73 -4.55
C SER A 146 16.07 -10.08 -5.23
N LEU A 147 15.24 -10.43 -6.23
CA LEU A 147 15.38 -11.67 -7.00
C LEU A 147 16.64 -11.65 -7.88
N ALA A 148 16.99 -10.49 -8.44
CA ALA A 148 18.21 -10.32 -9.22
C ALA A 148 19.47 -10.46 -8.35
N LEU A 149 19.50 -9.78 -7.19
CA LEU A 149 20.63 -9.81 -6.26
C LEU A 149 20.82 -11.19 -5.61
N ALA A 150 19.74 -11.93 -5.37
CA ALA A 150 19.81 -13.27 -4.76
C ALA A 150 20.58 -14.30 -5.59
N LYS A 151 20.80 -14.05 -6.89
CA LYS A 151 21.60 -14.92 -7.77
C LYS A 151 23.10 -14.81 -7.52
N ASN A 152 23.56 -13.75 -6.85
CA ASN A 152 24.97 -13.55 -6.52
C ASN A 152 25.21 -13.79 -5.02
N ASP A 153 26.06 -14.76 -4.70
CA ASP A 153 26.36 -15.14 -3.32
C ASP A 153 26.89 -13.98 -2.47
N SER A 154 27.69 -13.07 -3.06
CA SER A 154 28.23 -11.91 -2.33
C SER A 154 27.17 -10.84 -2.02
N MET A 155 26.02 -10.86 -2.70
CA MET A 155 24.96 -9.86 -2.58
C MET A 155 23.74 -10.37 -1.79
N LYS A 156 23.83 -11.55 -1.16
CA LYS A 156 22.71 -12.15 -0.41
C LYS A 156 22.18 -11.25 0.71
N ALA A 157 23.06 -10.54 1.42
CA ALA A 157 22.65 -9.61 2.47
C ALA A 157 21.83 -8.44 1.89
N ALA A 158 22.28 -7.86 0.77
CA ALA A 158 21.55 -6.80 0.07
C ALA A 158 20.20 -7.32 -0.45
N ALA A 159 20.16 -8.53 -1.03
CA ALA A 159 18.90 -9.15 -1.48
C ALA A 159 17.88 -9.29 -0.33
N ALA A 160 18.33 -9.67 0.87
CA ALA A 160 17.46 -9.76 2.04
C ALA A 160 16.91 -8.38 2.46
N GLN A 161 17.74 -7.34 2.41
CA GLN A 161 17.31 -5.97 2.69
C GLN A 161 16.27 -5.48 1.67
N GLU A 162 16.46 -5.75 0.38
CA GLU A 162 15.49 -5.39 -0.66
C GLU A 162 14.15 -6.11 -0.49
N ARG A 163 14.15 -7.38 -0.07
CA ARG A 163 12.91 -8.10 0.29
C ARG A 163 12.19 -7.42 1.44
N GLN A 164 12.91 -7.01 2.49
CA GLN A 164 12.30 -6.31 3.62
C GLN A 164 11.70 -4.96 3.18
N SER A 165 12.36 -4.23 2.28
CA SER A 165 11.82 -3.00 1.69
C SER A 165 10.54 -3.27 0.91
N ALA A 166 10.50 -4.32 0.07
CA ALA A 166 9.30 -4.71 -0.68
C ALA A 166 8.10 -4.99 0.25
N VAL A 167 8.31 -5.74 1.33
CA VAL A 167 7.27 -6.03 2.33
C VAL A 167 6.78 -4.75 3.01
N LYS A 168 7.69 -3.83 3.39
CA LYS A 168 7.33 -2.53 3.98
C LYS A 168 6.48 -1.70 3.03
N PHE A 169 6.86 -1.60 1.74
CA PHE A 169 6.07 -0.88 0.74
C PHE A 169 4.70 -1.54 0.50
N SER A 170 4.62 -2.86 0.50
CA SER A 170 3.33 -3.57 0.41
C SER A 170 2.40 -3.26 1.58
N SER A 171 2.91 -3.17 2.80
CA SER A 171 2.11 -2.79 3.97
C SER A 171 1.64 -1.33 3.88
N LEU A 172 2.50 -0.42 3.43
CA LEU A 172 2.11 0.98 3.18
C LEU A 172 1.08 1.11 2.06
N LYS A 173 1.13 0.25 1.04
CA LYS A 173 0.12 0.16 -0.02
C LYS A 173 -1.25 -0.19 0.57
N HIS A 174 -1.30 -1.10 1.55
CA HIS A 174 -2.54 -1.43 2.26
C HIS A 174 -3.05 -0.24 3.09
N GLU A 175 -2.18 0.51 3.76
CA GLU A 175 -2.58 1.76 4.45
C GLU A 175 -3.18 2.80 3.51
N ALA A 176 -2.54 3.02 2.35
CA ALA A 176 -3.06 3.94 1.33
C ALA A 176 -4.35 3.40 0.69
N GLY A 177 -4.46 2.08 0.52
CA GLY A 177 -5.66 1.39 0.05
C GLY A 177 -6.86 1.59 0.99
N LEU A 178 -6.62 1.62 2.31
CA LEU A 178 -7.66 1.94 3.29
C LEU A 178 -8.18 3.38 3.10
N LEU A 179 -7.27 4.36 2.90
CA LEU A 179 -7.67 5.74 2.60
C LEU A 179 -8.46 5.84 1.28
N LYS A 180 -8.08 5.05 0.27
CA LYS A 180 -8.83 4.95 -0.99
C LYS A 180 -10.25 4.42 -0.76
N ALA A 181 -10.41 3.38 0.07
CA ALA A 181 -11.73 2.87 0.44
C ALA A 181 -12.57 3.91 1.22
N GLU A 182 -11.95 4.65 2.14
CA GLU A 182 -12.63 5.73 2.88
C GLU A 182 -13.17 6.83 1.95
N ILE A 183 -12.43 7.18 0.88
CA ILE A 183 -12.93 8.12 -0.14
C ILE A 183 -14.19 7.57 -0.79
N PHE A 184 -14.19 6.30 -1.20
CA PHE A 184 -15.35 5.68 -1.84
C PHE A 184 -16.56 5.62 -0.91
N ILE A 185 -16.36 5.28 0.37
CA ILE A 185 -17.41 5.30 1.39
C ILE A 185 -17.98 6.72 1.54
N LYS A 186 -17.14 7.74 1.67
CA LYS A 186 -17.58 9.15 1.77
C LYS A 186 -18.30 9.65 0.52
N GLN A 187 -18.02 9.07 -0.65
CA GLN A 187 -18.69 9.35 -1.91
C GLN A 187 -19.96 8.52 -2.14
N ASN A 188 -20.34 7.67 -1.18
CA ASN A 188 -21.46 6.72 -1.29
C ASN A 188 -21.28 5.71 -2.46
N ARG A 189 -20.03 5.38 -2.80
CA ARG A 189 -19.64 4.41 -3.83
C ARG A 189 -19.19 3.09 -3.19
N LEU A 190 -20.12 2.46 -2.49
CA LEU A 190 -19.83 1.28 -1.68
C LEU A 190 -19.29 0.08 -2.47
N PRO A 191 -19.80 -0.26 -3.67
CA PRO A 191 -19.29 -1.40 -4.45
C PRO A 191 -17.79 -1.29 -4.76
N GLU A 192 -17.31 -0.08 -5.05
CA GLU A 192 -15.90 0.18 -5.36
C GLU A 192 -15.00 0.20 -4.13
N ALA A 193 -15.57 0.43 -2.93
CA ALA A 193 -14.85 0.34 -1.66
C ALA A 193 -14.55 -1.11 -1.26
N LEU A 194 -15.39 -2.07 -1.68
CA LEU A 194 -15.28 -3.47 -1.27
C LEU A 194 -13.95 -4.12 -1.68
N GLY A 195 -13.53 -3.94 -2.94
CA GLY A 195 -12.31 -4.57 -3.46
C GLY A 195 -11.08 -4.27 -2.60
N PRO A 196 -10.70 -2.98 -2.42
CA PRO A 196 -9.57 -2.61 -1.58
C PRO A 196 -9.69 -3.09 -0.13
N LEU A 197 -10.89 -3.07 0.47
CA LEU A 197 -11.08 -3.52 1.86
C LEU A 197 -10.87 -5.02 2.02
N VAL A 198 -11.43 -5.84 1.12
CA VAL A 198 -11.29 -7.29 1.15
C VAL A 198 -9.83 -7.69 0.88
N ASP A 199 -9.18 -7.06 -0.11
CA ASP A 199 -7.78 -7.32 -0.41
C ASP A 199 -6.87 -7.10 0.81
N ILE A 200 -7.11 -6.03 1.58
CA ILE A 200 -6.38 -5.72 2.82
C ILE A 200 -6.63 -6.77 3.90
N VAL A 201 -7.89 -7.17 4.13
CA VAL A 201 -8.24 -8.17 5.16
C VAL A 201 -7.63 -9.54 4.82
N VAL A 202 -7.62 -9.93 3.56
CA VAL A 202 -7.02 -11.20 3.09
C VAL A 202 -5.50 -11.16 3.25
N ALA A 203 -4.86 -10.04 2.90
CA ALA A 203 -3.40 -9.92 2.98
C ALA A 203 -2.89 -9.87 4.43
N GLU A 204 -3.56 -9.12 5.31
CA GLU A 204 -3.06 -8.85 6.66
C GLU A 204 -4.15 -8.94 7.76
N PRO A 205 -4.82 -10.09 7.95
CA PRO A 205 -6.01 -10.22 8.81
C PRO A 205 -5.77 -9.91 10.29
N LYS A 206 -4.52 -10.06 10.75
CA LYS A 206 -4.13 -9.83 12.17
C LYS A 206 -3.55 -8.43 12.40
N SER A 207 -3.32 -7.66 11.34
CA SER A 207 -2.76 -6.32 11.47
C SER A 207 -3.82 -5.32 11.93
N VAL A 208 -3.38 -4.19 12.49
CA VAL A 208 -4.26 -3.07 12.83
C VAL A 208 -5.00 -2.55 11.59
N ILE A 209 -4.33 -2.56 10.43
CA ILE A 209 -4.91 -2.10 9.15
C ILE A 209 -5.99 -3.08 8.67
N GLY A 210 -5.74 -4.39 8.78
CA GLY A 210 -6.70 -5.44 8.45
C GLY A 210 -7.92 -5.41 9.37
N GLN A 211 -7.73 -5.18 10.66
CA GLN A 211 -8.83 -4.98 11.61
C GLN A 211 -9.65 -3.74 11.26
N ALA A 212 -9.00 -2.61 10.97
CA ALA A 212 -9.68 -1.39 10.56
C ALA A 212 -10.46 -1.58 9.24
N ALA A 213 -9.88 -2.28 8.26
CA ALA A 213 -10.58 -2.61 7.02
C ALA A 213 -11.81 -3.50 7.26
N TYR A 214 -11.69 -4.48 8.16
CA TYR A 214 -12.81 -5.32 8.56
C TYR A 214 -13.91 -4.53 9.29
N GLU A 215 -13.55 -3.60 10.17
CA GLU A 215 -14.50 -2.68 10.80
C GLU A 215 -15.25 -1.84 9.76
N LYS A 216 -14.55 -1.34 8.72
CA LYS A 216 -15.20 -0.65 7.60
C LYS A 216 -16.15 -1.55 6.81
N LEU A 217 -15.80 -2.82 6.59
CA LEU A 217 -16.70 -3.80 5.97
C LEU A 217 -17.96 -4.06 6.82
N LYS A 218 -17.84 -4.01 8.15
CA LYS A 218 -19.01 -4.08 9.05
C LYS A 218 -19.85 -2.81 8.97
N GLU A 219 -19.22 -1.62 9.00
CA GLU A 219 -19.91 -0.33 8.93
C GLU A 219 -20.78 -0.18 7.66
N ILE A 220 -20.31 -0.70 6.52
CA ILE A 220 -21.07 -0.68 5.26
C ILE A 220 -22.11 -1.82 5.14
N GLY A 221 -22.19 -2.72 6.13
CA GLY A 221 -23.12 -3.86 6.13
C GLY A 221 -22.72 -5.03 5.23
N PHE A 222 -21.45 -5.14 4.83
CA PHE A 222 -20.96 -6.26 4.02
C PHE A 222 -20.59 -7.49 4.87
N ALA A 223 -19.95 -7.26 6.01
CA ALA A 223 -19.57 -8.33 6.93
C ALA A 223 -20.61 -8.48 8.04
N GLU A 224 -21.15 -9.69 8.21
CA GLU A 224 -21.99 -10.01 9.36
C GLU A 224 -21.16 -9.94 10.66
N GLU A 225 -21.71 -9.28 11.67
CA GLU A 225 -21.13 -9.30 12.99
C GLU A 225 -21.21 -10.74 13.53
N ALA A 226 -20.08 -11.36 13.82
CA ALA A 226 -19.99 -12.71 14.39
C ALA A 226 -20.53 -12.80 15.86
N GLY A 227 -21.44 -11.90 16.23
CA GLY A 227 -22.34 -12.02 17.38
C GLY A 227 -23.59 -12.76 16.92
N GLY A 228 -23.66 -14.04 17.28
CA GLY A 228 -24.63 -15.02 16.77
C GLY A 228 -26.06 -14.56 16.54
N ALA A 229 -26.65 -15.12 15.48
CA ALA A 229 -28.02 -15.59 15.44
C ALA A 229 -29.07 -14.69 16.13
N ALA A 230 -29.18 -13.44 15.69
CA ALA A 230 -30.46 -12.76 15.69
C ALA A 230 -30.82 -12.50 14.23
N TYR A 231 -31.51 -13.48 13.64
CA TYR A 231 -32.40 -13.24 12.51
C TYR A 231 -33.22 -11.97 12.80
N ARG A 232 -32.79 -10.81 12.28
CA ARG A 232 -33.74 -9.75 12.00
C ARG A 232 -34.54 -10.25 10.82
N ALA A 233 -35.63 -10.92 11.15
CA ALA A 233 -36.71 -11.21 10.24
C ALA A 233 -36.99 -9.94 9.44
N ALA A 234 -36.78 -10.04 8.15
CA ALA A 234 -37.21 -9.05 7.18
C ALA A 234 -38.71 -8.80 7.39
N GLU A 235 -39.01 -7.55 7.69
CA GLU A 235 -40.17 -6.79 7.24
C GLU A 235 -41.10 -7.56 6.28
N THR A 236 -42.10 -8.23 6.83
CA THR A 236 -43.42 -8.27 6.17
C THR A 236 -44.14 -6.99 6.53
N SER A 237 -44.24 -6.10 5.55
CA SER A 237 -45.20 -5.00 5.53
C SER A 237 -46.62 -5.53 5.82
N ALA A 238 -47.19 -5.13 6.95
CA ALA A 238 -48.64 -5.14 7.17
C ALA A 238 -49.00 -3.94 8.06
N GLU A 239 -49.26 -2.86 7.35
CA GLU A 239 -50.16 -1.74 7.60
C GLU A 239 -51.20 -1.85 8.74
N ARG A 240 -51.50 -0.68 9.34
CA ARG A 240 -52.60 -0.29 10.25
C ARG A 240 -52.50 -0.73 11.72
N SER A 241 -52.16 0.20 12.62
CA SER A 241 -53.11 1.24 13.09
C SER A 241 -52.53 1.96 14.33
N SER A 242 -52.35 3.28 14.25
CA SER A 242 -52.44 4.18 15.42
C SER A 242 -53.93 4.46 15.73
N PRO A 243 -54.33 5.14 16.84
CA PRO A 243 -53.55 5.85 17.87
C PRO A 243 -53.95 5.48 19.33
N ALA A 244 -53.21 5.88 20.37
CA ALA A 244 -53.56 7.03 21.23
C ALA A 244 -52.54 7.24 22.38
N PRO A 245 -52.50 8.44 23.01
CA PRO A 245 -51.37 8.93 23.80
C PRO A 245 -51.55 8.72 25.31
N GLY A 246 -50.43 8.48 26.01
CA GLY A 246 -50.34 8.51 27.46
C GLY A 246 -48.96 9.01 27.88
N SER A 247 -48.93 10.20 28.49
CA SER A 247 -47.74 10.91 29.00
C SER A 247 -47.24 10.30 30.34
N PRO A 248 -46.30 10.93 31.09
CA PRO A 248 -44.90 10.53 31.25
C PRO A 248 -44.56 10.04 32.68
N GLU A 249 -43.52 9.21 32.85
CA GLU A 249 -42.91 9.00 34.18
C GLU A 249 -41.39 9.21 34.13
N LEU A 250 -40.96 10.31 34.78
CA LEU A 250 -39.59 10.60 35.18
C LEU A 250 -39.10 9.55 36.18
N ARG A 251 -37.98 8.88 35.90
CA ARG A 251 -37.14 8.29 36.95
C ARG A 251 -35.67 8.62 36.76
N THR A 252 -35.25 9.55 37.62
CA THR A 252 -33.88 9.82 38.06
C THR A 252 -33.26 8.54 38.65
N VAL A 253 -32.12 8.09 38.14
CA VAL A 253 -31.18 7.26 38.93
C VAL A 253 -29.76 7.71 38.61
N GLY A 254 -29.12 8.30 39.63
CA GLY A 254 -27.75 8.79 39.58
C GLY A 254 -26.74 7.65 39.40
N SER A 255 -25.70 7.93 38.62
CA SER A 255 -24.53 7.06 38.52
C SER A 255 -23.37 7.73 39.25
N GLU A 256 -22.99 7.07 40.34
CA GLU A 256 -21.94 7.41 41.29
C GLU A 256 -20.56 7.38 40.62
N LEU A 257 -19.82 8.48 40.66
CA LEU A 257 -18.47 8.59 40.11
C LEU A 257 -17.46 8.04 41.13
N LYS A 258 -17.04 6.79 40.97
CA LYS A 258 -16.01 6.17 41.82
C LYS A 258 -14.61 6.58 41.34
N VAL A 259 -14.06 7.61 41.97
CA VAL A 259 -12.67 8.06 41.79
C VAL A 259 -11.74 7.03 42.42
N VAL A 260 -11.00 6.30 41.58
CA VAL A 260 -9.91 5.39 42.01
C VAL A 260 -8.59 6.15 41.90
N THR A 261 -8.04 6.52 43.05
CA THR A 261 -6.70 7.09 43.21
C THR A 261 -5.66 5.96 43.28
N PRO A 262 -4.70 5.85 42.35
CA PRO A 262 -3.59 4.92 42.52
C PRO A 262 -2.51 5.50 43.45
N ALA A 263 -2.16 4.71 44.46
CA ALA A 263 -1.13 4.99 45.45
C ALA A 263 0.27 4.98 44.81
N MET A 264 1.02 6.07 44.99
CA MET A 264 2.46 6.13 44.67
C MET A 264 3.25 5.39 45.75
N LYS A 265 3.93 4.31 45.35
CA LYS A 265 4.85 3.55 46.19
C LYS A 265 6.22 4.24 46.18
N SER A 266 6.68 4.67 47.36
CA SER A 266 7.99 5.26 47.57
C SER A 266 9.10 4.25 47.28
N VAL A 267 10.17 4.72 46.64
CA VAL A 267 11.43 3.99 46.49
C VAL A 267 12.44 4.68 47.43
N PRO A 268 13.09 3.94 48.35
CA PRO A 268 14.13 4.49 49.21
C PRO A 268 15.45 4.71 48.46
N ALA A 269 16.23 5.67 49.00
CA ALA A 269 17.49 6.20 48.48
C ALA A 269 18.65 5.20 48.45
#